data_AF-A0A3P8Q3U4-F1
#
_entry.id   AF-A0A3P8Q3U4-F1
#
_cell.length_a   1.000
_cell.length_b   1.000
_cell.length_c   1.000
_cell.angle_alpha   90.00
_cell.angle_beta   90.00
_cell.angle_gamma   90.00
#
_symmetry.space_group_name_H-M   'P 1'
#
loop_
_entity.id
_entity.type
_entity.pdbx_description
1 polymer ?
#
loop_
_entity_poly.entity_id
_entity_poly.type
_entity_poly.pdbx_seq_one_letter_code
_entity_poly.pdbx_strand_id
1 'polypeptide(L)'
;MAELTTLESLLEMGFDRNRAEKAVANTGNQGIEQAMDWLMEHENDPDIDEPYVPPAGNILGGEAQSQPSTADSSEGIAGGDIGYIETEDGVKRPMTEEEKNEQVKRLEELMRVKQAERRERERAEEVEREKQRRKQGQELQQMRQKLQDDEMKKIAEQRQREKMEDKMARQRVKEKIARDREERAQKFGGIAPSSTTASSHPGQPSPSSPTSQGPPPTKKEYDESRIQVRLLDGSTITTVFKAQEPLAAVRVYVQMNGNTPEGQDFTLLSPYPRHVYTELDMEKPLKELGLVPSAVLVVAKK
;
A
#
# COMPACT_ATOMS: atom_id res chain seq x y z
N MET A 1 13.91 -32.96 -10.51
CA MET A 1 14.13 -31.77 -9.68
C MET A 1 14.87 -30.78 -10.55
N ALA A 2 14.42 -29.54 -10.66
CA ALA A 2 15.16 -28.53 -11.42
C ALA A 2 16.44 -28.23 -10.64
N GLU A 3 17.60 -28.47 -11.24
CA GLU A 3 18.88 -28.00 -10.69
C GLU A 3 18.84 -26.48 -10.74
N LEU A 4 18.67 -25.83 -9.58
CA LEU A 4 18.77 -24.39 -9.46
C LEU A 4 20.18 -23.98 -9.84
N THR A 5 20.30 -23.03 -10.77
CA THR A 5 21.60 -22.49 -11.13
C THR A 5 22.19 -21.73 -9.94
N THR A 6 23.53 -21.61 -9.88
CA THR A 6 24.22 -20.80 -8.86
C THR A 6 23.64 -19.38 -8.79
N LEU A 7 23.30 -18.81 -9.94
CA LEU A 7 22.65 -17.51 -10.06
C LEU A 7 21.26 -17.47 -9.41
N GLU A 8 20.41 -18.46 -9.68
CA GLU A 8 19.06 -18.53 -9.10
C GLU A 8 19.11 -18.75 -7.59
N SER A 9 20.07 -19.53 -7.10
CA SER A 9 20.25 -19.75 -5.66
C SER A 9 20.69 -18.47 -4.94
N LEU A 10 21.58 -17.67 -5.55
CA LEU A 10 21.96 -16.36 -5.01
C LEU A 10 20.81 -15.36 -5.04
N LEU A 11 19.98 -15.38 -6.08
CA LEU A 11 18.76 -14.57 -6.16
C LEU A 11 17.75 -14.97 -5.07
N GLU A 12 17.60 -16.27 -4.79
CA GLU A 12 16.72 -16.79 -3.74
C GLU A 12 17.22 -16.43 -2.32
N MET A 13 18.54 -16.34 -2.15
CA MET A 13 19.17 -15.83 -0.92
C MET A 13 19.05 -14.31 -0.74
N GLY A 14 18.53 -13.60 -1.74
CA GLY A 14 18.26 -12.16 -1.68
C GLY A 14 19.41 -11.27 -2.14
N PHE A 15 20.41 -11.81 -2.85
CA PHE A 15 21.43 -10.99 -3.49
C PHE A 15 20.87 -10.33 -4.77
N ASP A 16 21.19 -9.05 -4.96
CA ASP A 16 20.82 -8.33 -6.18
C ASP A 16 21.33 -9.02 -7.43
N ARG A 17 20.50 -9.05 -8.48
CA ARG A 17 20.78 -9.77 -9.73
C ARG A 17 22.12 -9.39 -10.34
N ASN A 18 22.46 -8.09 -10.35
CA ASN A 18 23.73 -7.62 -10.90
C ASN A 18 24.93 -8.16 -10.12
N ARG A 19 24.83 -8.19 -8.78
CA ARG A 19 25.88 -8.73 -7.90
C ARG A 19 26.05 -10.23 -8.14
N ALA A 20 24.95 -10.98 -8.17
CA ALA A 20 24.95 -12.42 -8.40
C ALA A 20 25.48 -12.78 -9.79
N GLU A 21 25.13 -12.03 -10.84
CA GLU A 21 25.66 -12.22 -12.19
C GLU A 21 27.16 -11.92 -12.27
N LYS A 22 27.63 -10.84 -11.63
CA LYS A 22 29.06 -10.47 -11.57
C LYS A 22 29.86 -11.51 -10.78
N ALA A 23 29.32 -12.03 -9.69
CA ALA A 23 29.93 -13.08 -8.90
C ALA A 23 30.03 -14.41 -9.65
N VAL A 24 28.95 -14.85 -10.30
CA VAL A 24 28.94 -16.07 -11.10
C VAL A 24 29.87 -15.94 -12.32
N ALA A 25 29.96 -14.76 -12.92
CA ALA A 25 30.88 -14.48 -14.02
C ALA A 25 32.36 -14.53 -13.59
N ASN A 26 32.71 -13.89 -12.46
CA ASN A 26 34.09 -13.87 -11.96
C ASN A 26 34.53 -15.21 -11.39
N THR A 27 33.61 -15.95 -10.78
CA THR A 27 33.90 -17.28 -10.22
C THR A 27 33.74 -18.41 -11.25
N GLY A 28 33.37 -18.09 -12.50
CA GLY A 28 33.21 -19.08 -13.56
C GLY A 28 32.18 -20.17 -13.24
N ASN A 29 31.15 -19.83 -12.47
CA ASN A 29 30.09 -20.75 -12.05
C ASN A 29 30.58 -22.01 -11.30
N GLN A 30 31.64 -21.87 -10.49
CA GLN A 30 32.24 -22.98 -9.71
C GLN A 30 31.43 -23.41 -8.47
N GLY A 31 30.22 -22.87 -8.29
CA GLY A 31 29.32 -23.17 -7.19
C GLY A 31 28.99 -21.94 -6.34
N ILE A 32 27.95 -22.08 -5.51
CA ILE A 32 27.40 -20.96 -4.73
C ILE A 32 28.36 -20.41 -3.70
N GLU A 33 29.14 -21.27 -3.02
CA GLU A 33 30.07 -20.86 -1.97
C GLU A 33 31.17 -19.94 -2.51
N GLN A 34 31.74 -20.26 -3.67
CA GLN A 34 32.75 -19.40 -4.30
C GLN A 34 32.16 -18.06 -4.76
N ALA A 35 30.95 -18.09 -5.33
CA ALA A 35 30.24 -16.87 -5.71
C ALA A 35 29.92 -15.99 -4.49
N MET A 36 29.59 -16.57 -3.34
CA MET A 36 29.39 -15.82 -2.10
C MET A 36 30.68 -15.24 -1.52
N ASP A 37 31.79 -15.98 -1.58
CA ASP A 37 33.09 -15.51 -1.11
C ASP A 37 33.55 -14.30 -1.91
N TRP A 38 33.41 -14.36 -3.24
CA TRP A 38 33.67 -13.22 -4.12
C TRP A 38 32.75 -12.01 -3.81
N LEU A 39 31.47 -12.26 -3.52
CA LEU A 39 30.52 -11.21 -3.12
C LEU A 39 30.91 -10.54 -1.81
N MET A 40 31.37 -11.30 -0.81
CA MET A 40 31.82 -10.75 0.47
C MET A 40 33.10 -9.93 0.31
N GLU A 41 34.04 -10.38 -0.52
CA GLU A 41 35.31 -9.67 -0.73
C GLU A 41 35.14 -8.36 -1.50
N HIS A 42 34.10 -8.24 -2.31
CA HIS A 42 33.80 -7.06 -3.13
C HIS A 42 32.53 -6.30 -2.66
N GLU A 43 31.98 -6.60 -1.47
CA GLU A 43 30.70 -6.02 -1.00
C GLU A 43 30.73 -4.49 -0.82
N ASN A 44 31.93 -3.93 -0.63
CA ASN A 44 32.18 -2.51 -0.37
C ASN A 44 32.56 -1.73 -1.64
N ASP A 45 32.66 -2.40 -2.78
CA ASP A 45 33.02 -1.76 -4.04
C ASP A 45 31.81 -1.02 -4.63
N PRO A 46 31.88 0.30 -4.83
CA PRO A 46 30.75 1.10 -5.31
C PRO A 46 30.33 0.78 -6.76
N ASP A 47 31.11 -0.01 -7.49
CA ASP A 47 30.84 -0.52 -8.84
C ASP A 47 30.24 -1.94 -8.86
N ILE A 48 30.02 -2.57 -7.70
CA ILE A 48 29.41 -3.92 -7.64
C ILE A 48 27.95 -3.94 -8.09
N ASP A 49 27.26 -2.80 -8.00
CA ASP A 49 25.86 -2.62 -8.40
C ASP A 49 25.67 -2.20 -9.86
N GLU A 50 26.76 -1.87 -10.57
CA GLU A 50 26.71 -1.52 -11.99
C GLU A 50 26.41 -2.77 -12.84
N PRO A 51 25.51 -2.66 -13.84
CA PRO A 51 25.13 -3.81 -14.67
C PRO A 51 26.35 -4.34 -15.43
N TYR A 52 26.69 -5.60 -15.21
CA TYR A 52 27.71 -6.30 -15.98
C TYR A 52 27.26 -6.41 -17.44
N VAL A 53 27.90 -5.67 -18.33
CA VAL A 53 27.67 -5.76 -19.78
C VAL A 53 28.66 -6.80 -20.32
N PRO A 54 28.21 -8.02 -20.69
CA PRO A 54 29.10 -8.99 -21.31
C PRO A 54 29.58 -8.44 -22.67
N PRO A 55 30.86 -8.60 -23.03
CA PRO A 55 31.28 -8.36 -24.41
C PRO A 55 30.47 -9.29 -25.32
N ALA A 56 29.79 -8.71 -26.32
CA ALA A 56 28.97 -9.43 -27.27
C ALA A 56 29.82 -10.50 -27.99
N GLY A 57 29.65 -11.78 -27.61
CA GLY A 57 30.43 -12.83 -28.23
C GLY A 57 30.26 -14.27 -27.73
N ASN A 58 29.84 -14.51 -26.48
CA ASN A 58 29.82 -15.89 -25.95
C ASN A 58 28.41 -16.38 -25.61
N ILE A 59 27.71 -16.81 -26.65
CA ILE A 59 26.70 -17.88 -26.53
C ILE A 59 27.49 -19.18 -26.70
N LEU A 60 27.73 -19.96 -25.65
CA LEU A 60 28.37 -21.27 -25.83
C LEU A 60 27.80 -22.34 -24.89
N GLY A 61 26.86 -23.11 -25.43
CA GLY A 61 26.99 -24.56 -25.44
C GLY A 61 27.54 -24.97 -26.82
N GLY A 62 28.74 -25.57 -26.86
CA GLY A 62 29.28 -26.13 -28.09
C GLY A 62 30.81 -26.07 -28.24
N GLU A 63 31.49 -26.99 -27.53
CA GLU A 63 32.74 -27.66 -27.91
C GLU A 63 34.06 -26.87 -28.13
N ALA A 64 34.85 -26.87 -27.06
CA ALA A 64 36.25 -27.33 -26.98
C ALA A 64 37.18 -27.18 -28.21
N GLN A 65 38.28 -26.43 -28.05
CA GLN A 65 39.57 -27.00 -27.60
C GLN A 65 40.69 -25.93 -27.47
N SER A 66 41.58 -26.20 -26.51
CA SER A 66 42.96 -25.71 -26.35
C SER A 66 43.22 -24.28 -25.80
N GLN A 67 43.49 -24.27 -24.49
CA GLN A 67 44.47 -23.43 -23.75
C GLN A 67 45.87 -23.35 -24.44
N PRO A 68 46.87 -22.53 -24.00
CA PRO A 68 46.97 -21.78 -22.73
C PRO A 68 47.51 -20.32 -22.80
N SER A 69 47.33 -19.61 -21.66
CA SER A 69 48.22 -18.62 -20.98
C SER A 69 48.90 -17.52 -21.82
N THR A 70 48.88 -16.23 -21.48
CA THR A 70 49.20 -15.59 -20.20
C THR A 70 48.69 -14.15 -20.18
N ALA A 71 48.35 -13.67 -18.98
CA ALA A 71 48.65 -12.36 -18.41
C ALA A 71 48.87 -11.14 -19.33
N ASP A 72 48.17 -10.08 -18.91
CA ASP A 72 48.69 -8.71 -18.79
C ASP A 72 48.34 -7.73 -19.91
N SER A 73 48.17 -6.49 -19.45
CA SER A 73 48.20 -5.24 -20.20
C SER A 73 46.95 -4.85 -21.00
N SER A 74 46.12 -4.04 -20.33
CA SER A 74 45.76 -2.70 -20.82
C SER A 74 45.77 -2.48 -22.35
N GLU A 75 44.63 -2.67 -22.99
CA GLU A 75 44.33 -1.98 -24.25
C GLU A 75 43.67 -0.62 -23.88
N GLY A 76 44.38 0.50 -23.76
CA GLY A 76 45.58 0.85 -24.52
C GLY A 76 45.20 0.84 -25.99
N ILE A 77 44.46 1.88 -26.43
CA ILE A 77 44.11 2.09 -27.84
C ILE A 77 45.31 1.72 -28.70
N ALA A 78 45.10 0.70 -29.53
CA ALA A 78 46.03 0.19 -30.51
C ALA A 78 46.85 1.33 -31.12
N GLY A 79 48.15 1.35 -30.79
CA GLY A 79 49.17 1.97 -31.63
C GLY A 79 49.25 1.15 -32.92
N GLY A 80 48.23 1.28 -33.76
CA GLY A 80 48.29 0.83 -35.14
C GLY A 80 49.33 1.68 -35.84
N ASP A 81 50.52 1.11 -36.03
CA ASP A 81 51.56 1.45 -37.00
C ASP A 81 51.29 2.75 -37.79
N ILE A 82 51.45 3.92 -37.14
CA ILE A 82 51.29 5.27 -37.73
C ILE A 82 52.55 5.60 -38.56
N GLY A 83 52.96 4.67 -39.42
CA GLY A 83 54.31 4.71 -40.00
C GLY A 83 54.45 4.15 -41.40
N TYR A 84 53.53 3.29 -41.85
CA TYR A 84 53.70 2.61 -43.13
C TYR A 84 52.38 2.44 -43.88
N ILE A 85 52.36 2.92 -45.13
CA ILE A 85 51.30 2.65 -46.10
C ILE A 85 51.68 1.38 -46.86
N GLU A 86 50.82 0.35 -46.79
CA GLU A 86 50.98 -0.89 -47.53
C GLU A 86 50.37 -0.73 -48.93
N THR A 87 51.22 -0.55 -49.94
CA THR A 87 50.84 -0.61 -51.36
C THR A 87 50.93 -2.05 -51.87
N GLU A 88 50.14 -2.40 -52.89
CA GLU A 88 49.90 -3.76 -53.43
C GLU A 88 51.15 -4.59 -53.83
N ASP A 89 52.36 -4.04 -53.73
CA ASP A 89 53.64 -4.72 -53.96
C ASP A 89 54.40 -5.08 -52.65
N GLY A 90 53.81 -4.93 -51.47
CA GLY A 90 54.41 -5.39 -50.20
C GLY A 90 55.67 -4.62 -49.74
N VAL A 91 55.98 -3.48 -50.35
CA VAL A 91 57.12 -2.62 -49.96
C VAL A 91 56.66 -1.55 -48.97
N LYS A 92 57.09 -1.71 -47.72
CA LYS A 92 56.91 -0.74 -46.63
C LYS A 92 57.70 0.56 -46.91
N ARG A 93 57.02 1.69 -47.14
CA ARG A 93 57.62 3.05 -47.20
C ARG A 93 57.35 3.89 -45.95
N PRO A 94 58.37 4.53 -45.35
CA PRO A 94 58.19 5.36 -44.16
C PRO A 94 57.32 6.57 -44.51
N MET A 95 56.19 6.70 -43.80
CA MET A 95 55.24 7.80 -43.91
C MET A 95 55.94 9.13 -43.59
N THR A 96 55.75 10.16 -44.44
CA THR A 96 56.42 11.46 -44.31
C THR A 96 55.99 12.16 -43.02
N GLU A 97 56.83 13.05 -42.47
CA GLU A 97 56.54 13.77 -41.21
C GLU A 97 55.21 14.54 -41.27
N GLU A 98 54.81 14.99 -42.45
CA GLU A 98 53.56 15.72 -42.65
C GLU A 98 52.33 14.81 -42.52
N GLU A 99 52.34 13.61 -43.10
CA GLU A 99 51.25 12.64 -43.01
C GLU A 99 51.09 12.07 -41.59
N LYS A 100 52.20 11.90 -40.85
CA LYS A 100 52.16 11.50 -39.43
C LYS A 100 51.52 12.57 -38.55
N ASN A 101 51.86 13.83 -38.77
CA ASN A 101 51.27 14.94 -38.02
C ASN A 101 49.76 15.07 -38.31
N GLU A 102 49.33 14.81 -39.55
CA GLU A 102 47.93 14.86 -39.92
C GLU A 102 47.13 13.68 -39.31
N GLN A 103 47.73 12.49 -39.25
CA GLN A 103 47.14 11.33 -38.61
C GLN A 103 47.03 11.49 -37.08
N VAL A 104 48.04 12.08 -36.43
CA VAL A 104 47.99 12.45 -35.00
C VAL A 104 46.92 13.52 -34.74
N LYS A 105 46.83 14.57 -35.57
CA LYS A 105 45.82 15.61 -35.45
C LYS A 105 44.40 15.06 -35.61
N ARG A 106 44.21 14.11 -36.53
CA ARG A 106 42.93 13.40 -36.70
C ARG A 106 42.59 12.53 -35.49
N LEU A 107 43.59 11.87 -34.90
CA LEU A 107 43.42 11.08 -33.67
C LEU A 107 43.07 11.96 -32.46
N GLU A 108 43.75 13.10 -32.31
CA GLU A 108 43.48 14.09 -31.26
C GLU A 108 42.07 14.68 -31.40
N GLU A 109 41.65 15.04 -32.61
CA GLU A 109 40.28 15.51 -32.88
C GLU A 109 39.25 14.44 -32.51
N LEU A 110 39.52 13.17 -32.85
CA LEU A 110 38.64 12.05 -32.54
C LEU A 110 38.56 11.76 -31.03
N MET A 111 39.67 11.86 -30.31
CA MET A 111 39.68 11.78 -28.84
C MET A 111 38.93 12.95 -28.20
N ARG A 112 39.08 14.16 -28.74
CA ARG A 112 38.39 15.35 -28.24
C ARG A 112 36.88 15.25 -28.44
N VAL A 113 36.43 14.77 -29.60
CA VAL A 113 35.02 14.51 -29.88
C VAL A 113 34.49 13.41 -28.95
N LYS A 114 35.21 12.30 -28.80
CA LYS A 114 34.82 11.18 -27.93
C LYS A 114 34.76 11.57 -26.44
N GLN A 115 35.68 12.40 -25.97
CA GLN A 115 35.64 12.94 -24.61
C GLN A 115 34.51 13.96 -24.40
N ALA A 116 34.21 14.78 -25.41
CA ALA A 116 33.09 15.72 -25.35
C ALA A 116 31.75 14.98 -25.31
N GLU A 117 31.59 13.95 -26.14
CA GLU A 117 30.42 13.06 -26.15
C GLU A 117 30.27 12.33 -24.81
N ARG A 118 31.35 11.76 -24.24
CA ARG A 118 31.30 11.12 -22.92
C ARG A 118 30.89 12.09 -21.82
N ARG A 119 31.42 13.32 -21.82
CA ARG A 119 31.07 14.35 -20.84
C ARG A 119 29.62 14.83 -20.98
N GLU A 120 29.10 14.89 -22.20
CA GLU A 120 27.71 15.24 -22.45
C GLU A 120 26.77 14.13 -21.99
N ARG A 121 27.12 12.87 -22.27
CA ARG A 121 26.41 11.69 -21.81
C ARG A 121 26.39 11.59 -20.28
N GLU A 122 27.54 11.75 -19.62
CA GLU A 122 27.63 11.76 -18.15
C GLU A 122 26.77 12.87 -17.53
N ARG A 123 26.77 14.08 -18.10
CA ARG A 123 25.89 15.17 -17.65
C ARG A 123 24.41 14.88 -17.87
N ALA A 124 24.06 14.25 -18.99
CA ALA A 124 22.67 13.86 -19.28
C ALA A 124 22.20 12.79 -18.29
N GLU A 125 23.03 11.78 -18.01
CA GLU A 125 22.76 10.73 -17.03
C GLU A 125 22.59 11.30 -15.62
N GLU A 126 23.42 12.27 -15.21
CA GLU A 126 23.31 12.92 -13.89
C GLU A 126 22.02 13.76 -13.75
N VAL A 127 21.65 14.51 -14.80
CA VAL A 127 20.38 15.25 -14.85
C VAL A 127 19.19 14.29 -14.84
N GLU A 128 19.27 13.17 -15.54
CA GLU A 128 18.22 12.15 -15.55
C GLU A 128 18.06 11.48 -14.19
N ARG A 129 19.17 11.18 -13.49
CA ARG A 129 19.16 10.61 -12.14
C ARG A 129 18.51 11.54 -11.12
N GLU A 130 18.86 12.83 -11.12
CA GLU A 130 18.22 13.81 -10.23
C GLU A 130 16.74 14.03 -10.61
N LYS A 131 16.39 13.95 -11.90
CA LYS A 131 14.99 14.00 -12.35
C LYS A 131 14.20 12.77 -11.88
N GLN A 132 14.79 11.57 -11.92
CA GLN A 132 14.17 10.35 -11.39
C GLN A 132 13.95 10.43 -9.89
N ARG A 133 14.92 10.92 -9.11
CA ARG A 133 14.75 11.12 -7.66
C ARG A 133 13.56 12.03 -7.35
N ARG A 134 13.46 13.18 -8.04
CA ARG A 134 12.33 14.11 -7.88
C ARG A 134 11.01 13.49 -8.31
N LYS A 135 11.02 12.75 -9.42
CA LYS A 135 9.83 12.07 -9.96
C LYS A 135 9.33 11.01 -8.98
N GLN A 136 10.20 10.16 -8.44
CA GLN A 136 9.82 9.13 -7.47
C GLN A 136 9.25 9.74 -6.17
N GLY A 137 9.85 10.83 -5.67
CA GLY A 137 9.31 11.55 -4.52
C GLY A 137 7.94 12.16 -4.79
N GLN A 138 7.76 12.78 -5.97
CA GLN A 138 6.48 13.35 -6.39
C GLN A 138 5.42 12.28 -6.64
N GLU A 139 5.82 11.12 -7.18
CA GLU A 139 4.95 9.98 -7.45
C GLU A 139 4.48 9.33 -6.15
N LEU A 140 5.33 9.22 -5.12
CA LEU A 140 4.92 8.75 -3.79
C LEU A 140 3.88 9.69 -3.16
N GLN A 141 4.08 11.01 -3.30
CA GLN A 141 3.13 12.00 -2.81
C GLN A 141 1.80 11.95 -3.57
N GLN A 142 1.84 11.81 -4.90
CA GLN A 142 0.65 11.66 -5.73
C GLN A 142 -0.10 10.35 -5.46
N MET A 143 0.61 9.24 -5.24
CA MET A 143 0.03 7.94 -4.87
C MET A 143 -0.74 8.04 -3.56
N ARG A 144 -0.17 8.69 -2.54
CA ARG A 144 -0.84 8.91 -1.26
C ARG A 144 -2.11 9.76 -1.43
N GLN A 145 -2.04 10.84 -2.20
CA GLN A 145 -3.19 11.72 -2.42
C GLN A 145 -4.30 11.00 -3.21
N LYS A 146 -3.92 10.26 -4.25
CA LYS A 146 -4.85 9.46 -5.05
C LYS A 146 -5.57 8.40 -4.22
N LEU A 147 -4.86 7.74 -3.30
CA LEU A 147 -5.47 6.75 -2.40
C LEU A 147 -6.54 7.40 -1.50
N GLN A 148 -6.25 8.58 -0.94
CA GLN A 148 -7.20 9.34 -0.11
C GLN A 148 -8.41 9.81 -0.93
N ASP A 149 -8.20 10.28 -2.16
CA ASP A 149 -9.26 10.71 -3.06
C ASP A 149 -10.15 9.55 -3.51
N ASP A 150 -9.55 8.38 -3.81
CA ASP A 150 -10.28 7.17 -4.18
C ASP A 150 -11.11 6.65 -2.99
N GLU A 151 -10.60 6.73 -1.77
CA GLU A 151 -11.33 6.37 -0.56
C GLU A 151 -12.52 7.31 -0.31
N MET A 152 -12.30 8.63 -0.43
CA MET A 152 -13.39 9.63 -0.35
C MET A 152 -14.44 9.42 -1.44
N LYS A 153 -14.01 9.13 -2.68
CA LYS A 153 -14.90 8.86 -3.81
C LYS A 153 -15.74 7.61 -3.58
N LYS A 154 -15.14 6.54 -3.06
CA LYS A 154 -15.84 5.29 -2.74
C LYS A 154 -16.90 5.50 -1.65
N ILE A 155 -16.58 6.29 -0.62
CA ILE A 155 -17.54 6.65 0.43
C ILE A 155 -18.71 7.47 -0.15
N ALA A 156 -18.42 8.42 -1.04
CA ALA A 156 -19.45 9.23 -1.70
C ALA A 156 -20.36 8.39 -2.61
N GLU A 157 -19.78 7.48 -3.39
CA GLU A 157 -20.51 6.57 -4.28
C GLU A 157 -21.40 5.60 -3.49
N GLN A 158 -20.88 5.03 -2.39
CA GLN A 158 -21.66 4.16 -1.51
C GLN A 158 -22.86 4.91 -0.91
N ARG A 159 -22.65 6.15 -0.46
CA ARG A 159 -23.72 7.00 0.07
C ARG A 159 -24.77 7.36 -1.00
N GLN A 160 -24.38 7.51 -2.27
CA GLN A 160 -25.32 7.74 -3.37
C GLN A 160 -26.10 6.48 -3.73
N ARG A 161 -25.41 5.33 -3.74
CA ARG A 161 -26.03 4.03 -4.02
C ARG A 161 -27.06 3.66 -2.98
N GLU A 162 -26.73 3.80 -1.70
CA GLU A 162 -27.67 3.58 -0.59
C GLU A 162 -28.89 4.51 -0.68
N LYS A 163 -28.70 5.79 -1.02
CA LYS A 163 -29.81 6.73 -1.27
C LYS A 163 -30.68 6.30 -2.44
N MET A 164 -30.09 5.80 -3.52
CA MET A 164 -30.82 5.34 -4.70
C MET A 164 -31.61 4.06 -4.40
N GLU A 165 -31.01 3.13 -3.67
CA GLU A 165 -31.65 1.88 -3.22
C GLU A 165 -32.80 2.15 -2.24
N ASP A 166 -32.64 3.06 -1.27
CA ASP A 166 -33.73 3.50 -0.38
C ASP A 166 -34.86 4.17 -1.17
N LYS A 167 -34.53 5.03 -2.15
CA LYS A 167 -35.53 5.64 -3.03
C LYS A 167 -36.30 4.59 -3.84
N MET A 168 -35.60 3.61 -4.41
CA MET A 168 -36.23 2.51 -5.15
C MET A 168 -37.07 1.61 -4.24
N ALA A 169 -36.63 1.34 -3.01
CA ALA A 169 -37.38 0.56 -2.02
C ALA A 169 -38.68 1.28 -1.61
N ARG A 170 -38.60 2.59 -1.32
CA ARG A 170 -39.77 3.43 -1.04
C ARG A 170 -40.74 3.48 -2.23
N GLN A 171 -40.23 3.56 -3.45
CA GLN A 171 -41.05 3.48 -4.66
C GLN A 171 -41.77 2.13 -4.77
N ARG A 172 -41.07 1.01 -4.56
CA ARG A 172 -41.71 -0.34 -4.58
C ARG A 172 -42.80 -0.48 -3.52
N VAL A 173 -42.60 0.03 -2.31
CA VAL A 173 -43.63 0.01 -1.26
C VAL A 173 -44.82 0.88 -1.67
N LYS A 174 -44.56 2.09 -2.17
CA LYS A 174 -45.60 3.01 -2.63
C LYS A 174 -46.44 2.39 -3.76
N GLU A 175 -45.80 1.69 -4.69
CA GLU A 175 -46.48 1.00 -5.79
C GLU A 175 -47.31 -0.19 -5.31
N LYS A 176 -46.80 -0.99 -4.36
CA LYS A 176 -47.59 -2.06 -3.72
C LYS A 176 -48.84 -1.52 -3.02
N ILE A 177 -48.71 -0.41 -2.29
CA ILE A 177 -49.85 0.24 -1.63
C ILE A 177 -50.84 0.79 -2.66
N ALA A 178 -50.35 1.39 -3.75
CA ALA A 178 -51.22 1.89 -4.82
C ALA A 178 -52.00 0.75 -5.49
N ARG A 179 -51.32 -0.36 -5.81
CA ARG A 179 -51.94 -1.55 -6.41
C ARG A 179 -52.97 -2.19 -5.47
N ASP A 180 -52.65 -2.36 -4.18
CA ASP A 180 -53.58 -2.91 -3.19
C ASP A 180 -54.79 -1.99 -2.99
N ARG A 181 -54.57 -0.68 -2.97
CA ARG A 181 -55.64 0.33 -2.90
C ARG A 181 -56.53 0.31 -4.13
N GLU A 182 -55.96 0.12 -5.31
CA GLU A 182 -56.70 0.03 -6.57
C GLU A 182 -57.48 -1.29 -6.68
N GLU A 183 -56.90 -2.43 -6.28
CA GLU A 183 -57.60 -3.72 -6.22
C GLU A 183 -58.76 -3.68 -5.21
N ARG A 184 -58.56 -3.05 -4.04
CA ARG A 184 -59.63 -2.86 -3.05
C ARG A 184 -60.71 -1.93 -3.56
N ALA A 185 -60.35 -0.85 -4.25
CA ALA A 185 -61.33 0.05 -4.86
C ALA A 185 -62.15 -0.66 -5.93
N GLN A 186 -61.54 -1.54 -6.74
CA GLN A 186 -62.25 -2.35 -7.73
C GLN A 186 -63.13 -3.44 -7.09
N LYS A 187 -62.69 -4.06 -5.98
CA LYS A 187 -63.46 -5.12 -5.29
C LYS A 187 -64.56 -4.60 -4.35
N PHE A 188 -64.36 -3.46 -3.70
CA PHE A 188 -65.28 -2.91 -2.70
C PHE A 188 -66.04 -1.64 -3.16
N GLY A 189 -65.78 -1.13 -4.37
CA GLY A 189 -66.50 0.00 -4.96
C GLY A 189 -67.97 -0.29 -5.34
N GLY A 190 -68.56 -1.40 -4.86
CA GLY A 190 -69.90 -1.83 -5.24
C GLY A 190 -70.88 -2.13 -4.11
N ILE A 191 -70.53 -2.02 -2.81
CA ILE A 191 -71.48 -2.34 -1.73
C ILE A 191 -71.33 -1.40 -0.54
N ALA A 192 -72.31 -0.51 -0.39
CA ALA A 192 -72.56 0.27 0.82
C ALA A 192 -73.11 -0.60 1.95
N PRO A 193 -72.85 -0.27 3.23
CA PRO A 193 -73.71 -0.71 4.32
C PRO A 193 -74.41 0.48 4.99
N SER A 194 -75.73 0.40 4.99
CA SER A 194 -76.65 1.25 5.73
C SER A 194 -76.74 0.82 7.20
N SER A 195 -76.71 1.83 8.08
CA SER A 195 -77.27 1.96 9.44
C SER A 195 -78.09 0.82 10.07
N THR A 196 -77.82 0.55 11.36
CA THR A 196 -78.85 0.33 12.40
C THR A 196 -78.44 0.98 13.73
N THR A 197 -79.45 1.47 14.46
CA THR A 197 -79.42 2.47 15.53
C THR A 197 -79.60 1.89 16.96
N ALA A 198 -79.27 2.75 17.93
CA ALA A 198 -79.18 2.67 19.40
C ALA A 198 -80.38 2.18 20.26
N SER A 199 -80.10 1.90 21.57
CA SER A 199 -80.96 2.07 22.79
C SER A 199 -80.13 1.92 24.11
N SER A 200 -79.80 3.00 24.88
CA SER A 200 -80.32 3.48 26.23
C SER A 200 -79.88 2.73 27.54
N HIS A 201 -78.93 3.23 28.39
CA HIS A 201 -78.97 4.09 29.64
C HIS A 201 -79.50 3.42 30.97
N PRO A 202 -79.24 3.90 32.24
CA PRO A 202 -78.11 4.64 32.90
C PRO A 202 -77.75 4.13 34.36
N GLY A 203 -76.64 4.59 35.01
CA GLY A 203 -76.50 4.54 36.50
C GLY A 203 -75.10 4.44 37.18
N GLN A 204 -74.65 5.58 37.74
CA GLN A 204 -73.78 5.83 38.92
C GLN A 204 -72.22 5.75 38.90
N PRO A 205 -71.53 6.69 39.61
CA PRO A 205 -70.07 6.86 39.61
C PRO A 205 -69.38 6.30 40.87
N SER A 206 -68.12 5.89 40.75
CA SER A 206 -67.16 5.74 41.86
C SER A 206 -65.71 5.79 41.34
N PRO A 207 -64.75 6.34 42.12
CA PRO A 207 -63.51 6.88 41.58
C PRO A 207 -62.41 5.82 41.49
N SER A 208 -61.62 5.84 40.41
CA SER A 208 -60.33 5.15 40.35
C SER A 208 -59.35 5.98 39.54
N SER A 209 -58.19 6.19 40.16
CA SER A 209 -57.01 6.95 39.75
C SER A 209 -56.45 6.52 38.38
N PRO A 210 -55.58 7.34 37.75
CA PRO A 210 -55.28 7.25 36.32
C PRO A 210 -54.34 6.08 36.03
N THR A 211 -54.83 5.08 35.29
CA THR A 211 -53.96 4.10 34.63
C THR A 211 -53.52 4.67 33.28
N SER A 212 -52.33 5.27 33.27
CA SER A 212 -51.61 5.58 32.03
C SER A 212 -51.18 4.28 31.36
N GLN A 213 -51.98 3.72 30.46
CA GLN A 213 -51.54 2.73 29.49
C GLN A 213 -51.28 3.43 28.17
N GLY A 214 -50.12 4.08 28.09
CA GLY A 214 -49.43 4.23 26.81
C GLY A 214 -48.86 2.86 26.38
N PRO A 215 -48.68 2.60 25.08
CA PRO A 215 -47.98 1.42 24.62
C PRO A 215 -46.58 1.35 25.28
N PRO A 216 -46.07 0.14 25.61
CA PRO A 216 -44.76 0.00 26.24
C PRO A 216 -43.69 0.70 25.40
N PRO A 217 -42.72 1.41 26.01
CA PRO A 217 -41.66 2.06 25.26
C PRO A 217 -40.90 1.00 24.46
N THR A 218 -41.00 1.06 23.13
CA THR A 218 -40.20 0.23 22.24
C THR A 218 -38.73 0.56 22.52
N LYS A 219 -37.92 -0.45 22.82
CA LYS A 219 -36.47 -0.28 23.03
C LYS A 219 -35.90 0.25 21.72
N LYS A 220 -35.55 1.54 21.68
CA LYS A 220 -34.81 2.11 20.55
C LYS A 220 -33.45 1.45 20.52
N GLU A 221 -33.17 0.72 19.45
CA GLU A 221 -31.83 0.24 19.16
C GLU A 221 -31.02 1.40 18.58
N TYR A 222 -29.84 1.63 19.13
CA TYR A 222 -28.91 2.64 18.64
C TYR A 222 -27.71 1.93 18.02
N ASP A 223 -27.31 2.37 16.82
CA ASP A 223 -26.16 1.81 16.09
C ASP A 223 -24.84 2.49 16.43
N GLU A 224 -24.89 3.57 17.23
CA GLU A 224 -23.74 4.34 17.68
C GLU A 224 -23.77 4.49 19.20
N SER A 225 -22.59 4.57 19.82
CA SER A 225 -22.42 4.91 21.21
C SER A 225 -21.44 6.06 21.40
N ARG A 226 -21.83 7.05 22.21
CA ARG A 226 -20.94 8.11 22.68
C ARG A 226 -20.27 7.69 23.98
N ILE A 227 -18.96 7.47 23.93
CA ILE A 227 -18.17 7.08 25.10
C ILE A 227 -17.34 8.27 25.57
N GLN A 228 -17.54 8.66 26.83
CA GLN A 228 -16.68 9.62 27.52
C GLN A 228 -15.72 8.85 28.43
N VAL A 229 -14.42 9.00 28.23
CA VAL A 229 -13.39 8.39 29.08
C VAL A 229 -12.75 9.46 29.96
N ARG A 230 -12.72 9.22 31.27
CA ARG A 230 -11.98 10.02 32.25
C ARG A 230 -10.58 9.43 32.42
N LEU A 231 -9.57 10.22 32.11
CA LEU A 231 -8.16 9.83 32.18
C LEU A 231 -7.59 10.02 33.60
N LEU A 232 -6.39 9.48 33.83
CA LEU A 232 -5.72 9.51 35.14
C LEU A 232 -5.30 10.91 35.59
N ASP A 233 -5.10 11.82 34.64
CA ASP A 233 -4.80 13.24 34.87
C ASP A 233 -6.06 14.08 35.17
N GLY A 234 -7.24 13.44 35.19
CA GLY A 234 -8.53 14.08 35.38
C GLY A 234 -9.11 14.71 34.10
N SER A 235 -8.37 14.72 32.99
CA SER A 235 -8.90 15.14 31.70
C SER A 235 -9.90 14.12 31.17
N THR A 236 -10.77 14.55 30.25
CA THR A 236 -11.77 13.66 29.66
C THR A 236 -11.75 13.74 28.15
N ILE A 237 -11.72 12.58 27.50
CA ILE A 237 -11.82 12.45 26.05
C ILE A 237 -13.19 11.84 25.72
N THR A 238 -13.86 12.38 24.70
CA THR A 238 -15.17 11.87 24.27
C THR A 238 -15.12 11.55 22.80
N THR A 239 -15.54 10.34 22.43
CA THR A 239 -15.60 9.92 21.04
C THR A 239 -16.84 9.06 20.79
N VAL A 240 -17.19 8.90 19.52
CA VAL A 240 -18.34 8.11 19.08
C VAL A 240 -17.81 6.84 18.43
N PHE A 241 -18.31 5.70 18.89
CA PHE A 241 -18.00 4.37 18.39
C PHE A 241 -19.27 3.74 17.81
N LYS A 242 -19.13 2.72 16.96
CA LYS A 242 -20.27 1.92 16.50
C LYS A 242 -20.71 0.94 17.59
N ALA A 243 -22.01 0.64 17.66
CA ALA A 243 -22.57 -0.26 18.66
C ALA A 243 -21.96 -1.68 18.63
N GLN A 244 -21.52 -2.12 17.45
CA GLN A 244 -20.89 -3.42 17.22
C GLN A 244 -19.36 -3.40 17.33
N GLU A 245 -18.74 -2.25 17.62
CA GLU A 245 -17.28 -2.21 17.84
C GLU A 245 -16.92 -2.85 19.18
N PRO A 246 -15.77 -3.56 19.25
CA PRO A 246 -15.31 -4.17 20.50
C PRO A 246 -14.84 -3.11 21.49
N LEU A 247 -14.96 -3.39 22.80
CA LEU A 247 -14.43 -2.51 23.85
C LEU A 247 -12.92 -2.24 23.70
N ALA A 248 -12.17 -3.17 23.11
CA ALA A 248 -10.76 -2.99 22.75
C ALA A 248 -10.50 -1.73 21.90
N ALA A 249 -11.43 -1.34 21.01
CA ALA A 249 -11.30 -0.12 20.22
C ALA A 249 -11.25 1.13 21.11
N VAL A 250 -12.02 1.15 22.20
CA VAL A 250 -11.98 2.23 23.20
C VAL A 250 -10.63 2.25 23.91
N ARG A 251 -10.09 1.07 24.28
CA ARG A 251 -8.78 0.96 24.92
C ARG A 251 -7.66 1.51 24.03
N VAL A 252 -7.64 1.14 22.75
CA VAL A 252 -6.67 1.65 21.77
C VAL A 252 -6.80 3.15 21.59
N TYR A 253 -8.03 3.67 21.48
CA TYR A 253 -8.27 5.10 21.37
C TYR A 253 -7.74 5.89 22.58
N VAL A 254 -7.90 5.34 23.79
CA VAL A 254 -7.36 5.92 25.03
C VAL A 254 -5.83 5.85 25.06
N GLN A 255 -5.23 4.80 24.50
CA GLN A 255 -3.77 4.70 24.43
C GLN A 255 -3.16 5.69 23.43
N MET A 256 -3.86 5.96 22.31
CA MET A 256 -3.38 6.88 21.28
C MET A 256 -3.63 8.36 21.62
N ASN A 257 -4.77 8.67 22.26
CA ASN A 257 -5.19 10.07 22.51
C ASN A 257 -5.14 10.46 23.98
N GLY A 258 -5.05 9.49 24.89
CA GLY A 258 -4.83 9.76 26.30
C GLY A 258 -3.34 9.93 26.55
N ASN A 259 -2.99 10.88 27.43
CA ASN A 259 -1.64 11.08 27.96
C ASN A 259 -1.19 9.92 28.89
N THR A 260 -1.55 8.69 28.57
CA THR A 260 -1.15 7.50 29.32
C THR A 260 0.32 7.22 28.98
N PRO A 261 1.23 7.14 29.96
CA PRO A 261 2.63 6.88 29.70
C PRO A 261 2.81 5.52 29.00
N GLU A 262 3.61 5.52 27.94
CA GLU A 262 3.87 4.38 27.07
C GLU A 262 4.37 3.18 27.91
N GLY A 263 3.66 2.05 27.84
CA GLY A 263 3.99 0.83 28.58
C GLY A 263 3.28 0.64 29.94
N GLN A 264 2.40 1.55 30.35
CA GLN A 264 1.64 1.39 31.61
C GLN A 264 0.28 0.72 31.36
N ASP A 265 0.08 -0.46 31.94
CA ASP A 265 -1.20 -1.16 31.91
C ASP A 265 -2.27 -0.38 32.70
N PHE A 266 -3.43 -0.24 32.09
CA PHE A 266 -4.59 0.36 32.73
C PHE A 266 -5.85 -0.48 32.50
N THR A 267 -6.82 -0.31 33.39
CA THR A 267 -8.12 -0.96 33.34
C THR A 267 -9.20 0.09 33.11
N LEU A 268 -10.17 -0.23 32.26
CA LEU A 268 -11.37 0.58 32.08
C LEU A 268 -12.42 0.13 33.09
N LEU A 269 -13.09 1.08 33.74
CA LEU A 269 -14.22 0.79 34.61
C LEU A 269 -15.39 1.74 34.36
N SER A 270 -16.62 1.23 34.45
CA SER A 270 -17.82 2.05 34.56
C SER A 270 -17.99 2.51 36.02
N PRO A 271 -18.32 3.78 36.29
CA PRO A 271 -18.50 4.27 37.66
C PRO A 271 -19.86 3.87 38.26
N TYR A 272 -20.93 3.78 37.45
CA TYR A 272 -22.26 3.40 37.92
C TYR A 272 -23.06 2.62 36.84
N PRO A 273 -23.58 1.42 37.16
CA PRO A 273 -23.12 0.57 38.26
C PRO A 273 -21.62 0.29 38.13
N ARG A 274 -20.91 0.19 39.26
CA ARG A 274 -19.45 0.02 39.21
C ARG A 274 -19.11 -1.32 38.57
N HIS A 275 -18.43 -1.28 37.43
CA HIS A 275 -18.05 -2.47 36.69
C HIS A 275 -16.63 -2.33 36.17
N VAL A 276 -15.76 -3.31 36.45
CA VAL A 276 -14.35 -3.31 36.04
C VAL A 276 -14.22 -4.28 34.87
N TYR A 277 -13.82 -3.78 33.69
CA TYR A 277 -13.74 -4.59 32.48
C TYR A 277 -12.44 -5.39 32.43
N THR A 278 -12.57 -6.68 32.15
CA THR A 278 -11.44 -7.61 32.02
C THR A 278 -11.03 -7.76 30.55
N GLU A 279 -9.96 -8.52 30.28
CA GLU A 279 -9.55 -8.84 28.90
C GLU A 279 -10.64 -9.55 28.10
N LEU A 280 -11.43 -10.42 28.75
CA LEU A 280 -12.56 -11.10 28.10
C LEU A 280 -13.65 -10.11 27.67
N ASP A 281 -13.81 -8.99 28.37
CA ASP A 281 -14.78 -7.95 27.99
C ASP A 281 -14.26 -7.06 26.87
N MET A 282 -12.95 -7.05 26.61
CA MET A 282 -12.36 -6.27 25.51
C MET A 282 -12.79 -6.78 24.13
N GLU A 283 -13.11 -8.07 24.02
CA GLU A 283 -13.56 -8.71 22.78
C GLU A 283 -15.06 -8.49 22.52
N LYS A 284 -15.83 -8.13 23.55
CA LYS A 284 -17.28 -7.96 23.44
C LYS A 284 -17.64 -6.62 22.80
N PRO A 285 -18.71 -6.56 21.98
CA PRO A 285 -19.18 -5.32 21.39
C PRO A 285 -19.80 -4.39 22.44
N LEU A 286 -19.71 -3.07 22.21
CA LEU A 286 -20.25 -2.05 23.12
C LEU A 286 -21.75 -2.23 23.42
N LYS A 287 -22.53 -2.75 22.45
CA LYS A 287 -23.95 -3.07 22.63
C LYS A 287 -24.20 -4.15 23.67
N GLU A 288 -23.39 -5.20 23.69
CA GLU A 288 -23.51 -6.30 24.65
C GLU A 288 -23.11 -5.90 26.07
N LEU A 289 -22.15 -4.98 26.18
CA LEU A 289 -21.72 -4.42 27.46
C LEU A 289 -22.67 -3.35 28.02
N GLY A 290 -23.78 -3.05 27.32
CA GLY A 290 -24.73 -2.03 27.75
C GLY A 290 -24.16 -0.60 27.73
N LEU A 291 -23.12 -0.37 26.91
CA LEU A 291 -22.46 0.94 26.78
C LEU A 291 -23.16 1.84 25.75
N VAL A 292 -24.22 1.37 25.11
CA VAL A 292 -25.03 2.07 24.11
C VAL A 292 -26.29 2.64 24.78
N PRO A 293 -26.74 3.88 24.48
CA PRO A 293 -26.23 4.83 23.47
C PRO A 293 -25.14 5.77 23.96
N SER A 294 -24.88 5.80 25.26
CA SER A 294 -23.78 6.58 25.82
C SER A 294 -23.32 5.99 27.14
N ALA A 295 -22.02 6.03 27.38
CA ALA A 295 -21.44 5.57 28.62
C ALA A 295 -20.25 6.44 29.05
N VAL A 296 -20.00 6.43 30.35
CA VAL A 296 -18.82 7.06 30.96
C VAL A 296 -17.93 5.96 31.49
N LEU A 297 -16.68 5.95 31.04
CA LEU A 297 -15.63 5.05 31.51
C LEU A 297 -14.56 5.85 32.24
N VAL A 298 -13.90 5.22 33.20
CA VAL A 298 -12.79 5.78 33.96
C VAL A 298 -11.58 4.88 33.75
N VAL A 299 -10.45 5.49 33.44
CA VAL A 299 -9.16 4.81 33.42
C VAL A 299 -8.68 4.67 34.87
N ALA A 300 -8.46 3.44 35.30
CA ALA A 300 -7.82 3.12 36.57
C ALA A 300 -6.48 2.45 36.30
N LYS A 301 -5.49 2.72 37.15
CA LYS A 301 -4.23 1.97 37.14
C LYS A 301 -4.50 0.53 37.55
N LYS A 302 -3.90 -0.41 36.82
CA LYS A 302 -3.95 -1.84 37.15
C LYS A 302 -3.15 -2.11 38.43
#